data_AF-A0A382Q1B2-F1
#
_entry.id   AF-A0A382Q1B2-F1
#
_cell.length_a   1.000
_cell.length_b   1.000
_cell.length_c   1.000
_cell.angle_alpha   90.00
_cell.angle_beta   90.00
_cell.angle_gamma   90.00
#
_symmetry.space_group_name_H-M   'P 1'
#
loop_
_entity.id
_entity.type
_entity.pdbx_description
1 polymer ?
#
loop_
_entity_poly.entity_id
_entity_poly.type
_entity_poly.pdbx_seq_one_letter_code
_entity_poly.pdbx_strand_id
1 'polypeptide(L)'
;DDNVFDINPVYNDPANLDYSLSNLSPVIGQGTSSFESYSAPATDITGASRPSSNPDMGAYENSLSSSSAPLPVTGLAGTAKTNSAYLSWSAVKSSLVSTTNATNIKYLIYQGDSQVGTATTTSHTVGNLTNGTTYTFSVAAQDTSTSLNGAPSNAVSVKPLFSGPTWYVASSGGSAAGTDNSDLGSRTVPLNHMSSAIELAVKGDTIVMMKGTHSGSNNRGIDWNASKSLVIMGDPNYVADSTIIDAGGRDRHFKFDSGEDTTYQVIGLTLYNGKTTESYGGGSVSIRDNSSPVFRKVIFKQNVNEADNWEGGGAVSIHWWSNPSFYYCIFDGNTVE
;
A
#
# COMPACT_ATOMS: atom_id res chain seq x y z
N ASP A 1 -20.74 -10.73 -25.61
CA ASP A 1 -21.92 -10.67 -26.47
C ASP A 1 -22.34 -9.25 -26.69
N ASP A 2 -22.72 -8.94 -27.93
CA ASP A 2 -23.46 -7.73 -28.25
C ASP A 2 -24.78 -7.80 -27.44
N ASN A 3 -25.11 -6.74 -26.68
CA ASN A 3 -26.27 -6.64 -25.77
C ASN A 3 -26.11 -7.15 -24.31
N VAL A 4 -24.88 -7.38 -23.84
CA VAL A 4 -24.63 -7.60 -22.39
C VAL A 4 -23.81 -6.44 -21.83
N PHE A 5 -24.38 -5.74 -20.85
CA PHE A 5 -23.73 -4.60 -20.20
C PHE A 5 -23.40 -4.94 -18.74
N ASP A 6 -22.12 -4.86 -18.39
CA ASP A 6 -21.66 -4.96 -17.00
C ASP A 6 -21.69 -3.57 -16.34
N ILE A 7 -22.90 -3.14 -15.98
CA ILE A 7 -23.15 -1.83 -15.36
C ILE A 7 -24.29 -1.92 -14.34
N ASN A 8 -24.23 -1.08 -13.30
CA ASN A 8 -25.34 -0.94 -12.37
C ASN A 8 -26.57 -0.37 -13.14
N PRO A 9 -27.72 -1.09 -13.18
CA PRO A 9 -28.93 -0.62 -13.85
C PRO A 9 -29.62 0.53 -13.12
N VAL A 10 -29.31 0.79 -11.84
CA VAL A 10 -29.87 1.88 -11.02
C VAL A 10 -31.40 1.80 -10.89
N TYR A 11 -31.86 0.84 -10.09
CA TYR A 11 -33.26 0.73 -9.69
C TYR A 11 -33.63 1.76 -8.61
N ASN A 12 -34.92 2.12 -8.52
CA ASN A 12 -35.41 3.07 -7.52
C ASN A 12 -35.32 2.54 -6.08
N ASP A 13 -35.79 1.32 -5.82
CA ASP A 13 -35.75 0.72 -4.48
C ASP A 13 -35.78 -0.82 -4.52
N PRO A 14 -34.67 -1.47 -4.92
CA PRO A 14 -34.61 -2.91 -5.01
C PRO A 14 -34.72 -3.62 -3.65
N ALA A 15 -34.49 -2.91 -2.53
CA ALA A 15 -34.64 -3.47 -1.18
C ALA A 15 -36.12 -3.72 -0.82
N ASN A 16 -37.03 -2.92 -1.37
CA ASN A 16 -38.47 -3.09 -1.24
C ASN A 16 -39.12 -3.70 -2.49
N LEU A 17 -38.32 -4.40 -3.32
CA LEU A 17 -38.76 -5.06 -4.55
C LEU A 17 -39.27 -4.10 -5.65
N ASP A 18 -38.93 -2.81 -5.60
CA ASP A 18 -39.15 -1.86 -6.69
C ASP A 18 -37.95 -1.86 -7.65
N TYR A 19 -38.11 -2.62 -8.72
CA TYR A 19 -37.13 -2.74 -9.80
C TYR A 19 -37.44 -1.81 -10.99
N SER A 20 -38.23 -0.75 -10.79
CA SER A 20 -38.36 0.31 -11.79
C SER A 20 -37.04 1.09 -11.91
N LEU A 21 -36.69 1.50 -13.13
CA LEU A 21 -35.46 2.23 -13.39
C LEU A 21 -35.57 3.66 -12.87
N SER A 22 -34.54 4.10 -12.14
CA SER A 22 -34.37 5.52 -11.80
C SER A 22 -34.15 6.35 -13.06
N ASN A 23 -34.50 7.63 -13.04
CA ASN A 23 -34.17 8.56 -14.13
C ASN A 23 -32.66 8.72 -14.38
N LEU A 24 -31.82 8.27 -13.44
CA LEU A 24 -30.36 8.22 -13.61
C LEU A 24 -29.88 6.95 -14.32
N SER A 25 -30.77 6.00 -14.56
CA SER A 25 -30.43 4.68 -15.08
C SER A 25 -29.79 4.76 -16.45
N PRO A 26 -28.62 4.14 -16.64
CA PRO A 26 -27.95 4.14 -17.94
C PRO A 26 -28.65 3.20 -18.93
N VAL A 27 -29.62 2.39 -18.47
CA VAL A 27 -30.26 1.33 -19.27
C VAL A 27 -31.67 1.69 -19.74
N ILE A 28 -32.10 2.93 -19.51
CA ILE A 28 -33.30 3.52 -20.13
C ILE A 28 -33.08 3.62 -21.64
N GLY A 29 -34.00 3.05 -22.40
CA GLY A 29 -34.01 3.02 -23.85
C GLY A 29 -32.85 2.26 -24.48
N GLN A 30 -32.28 1.29 -23.76
CA GLN A 30 -31.12 0.50 -24.23
C GLN A 30 -31.46 -0.95 -24.61
N GLY A 31 -32.72 -1.35 -24.45
CA GLY A 31 -33.18 -2.66 -24.86
C GLY A 31 -33.32 -2.78 -26.38
N THR A 32 -33.35 -4.02 -26.86
CA THR A 32 -33.61 -4.34 -28.27
C THR A 32 -35.06 -4.79 -28.45
N SER A 33 -35.66 -4.53 -29.61
CA SER A 33 -36.99 -5.03 -29.96
C SER A 33 -37.05 -6.55 -30.15
N SER A 34 -35.89 -7.22 -30.28
CA SER A 34 -35.79 -8.67 -30.33
C SER A 34 -34.39 -9.19 -29.98
N PHE A 35 -34.30 -10.34 -29.32
CA PHE A 35 -33.07 -11.06 -29.02
C PHE A 35 -33.24 -12.56 -29.28
N GLU A 36 -32.32 -13.20 -30.01
CA GLU A 36 -32.33 -14.64 -30.33
C GLU A 36 -33.70 -15.21 -30.78
N SER A 37 -34.38 -14.51 -31.68
CA SER A 37 -35.74 -14.83 -32.21
C SER A 37 -36.91 -14.56 -31.26
N TYR A 38 -36.66 -14.05 -30.05
CA TYR A 38 -37.70 -13.59 -29.14
C TYR A 38 -37.94 -12.10 -29.33
N SER A 39 -39.18 -11.70 -29.58
CA SER A 39 -39.57 -10.28 -29.56
C SER A 39 -39.62 -9.76 -28.12
N ALA A 40 -39.28 -8.50 -27.93
CA ALA A 40 -39.52 -7.82 -26.66
C ALA A 40 -41.03 -7.82 -26.34
N PRO A 41 -41.42 -7.92 -25.05
CA PRO A 41 -42.81 -7.81 -24.64
C PRO A 41 -43.45 -6.52 -25.16
N ALA A 42 -44.72 -6.58 -25.58
CA ALA A 42 -45.45 -5.40 -26.05
C ALA A 42 -45.90 -4.47 -24.90
N THR A 43 -45.96 -4.99 -23.67
CA THR A 43 -46.33 -4.25 -22.46
C THR A 43 -45.33 -4.54 -21.34
N ASP A 44 -45.21 -3.61 -20.41
CA ASP A 44 -44.42 -3.77 -19.20
C ASP A 44 -45.19 -4.53 -18.11
N ILE A 45 -44.58 -4.76 -16.95
CA ILE A 45 -45.18 -5.54 -15.85
C ILE A 45 -46.42 -4.88 -15.23
N THR A 46 -46.62 -3.58 -15.48
CA THR A 46 -47.81 -2.83 -15.04
C THR A 46 -48.93 -2.83 -16.10
N GLY A 47 -48.65 -3.35 -17.30
CA GLY A 47 -49.56 -3.38 -18.44
C GLY A 47 -49.46 -2.15 -19.35
N ALA A 48 -48.49 -1.26 -19.12
CA ALA A 48 -48.26 -0.11 -19.98
C ALA A 48 -47.60 -0.53 -21.30
N SER A 49 -47.99 0.06 -22.43
CA SER A 49 -47.38 -0.23 -23.73
C SER A 49 -45.90 0.16 -23.76
N ARG A 50 -45.05 -0.72 -24.30
CA ARG A 50 -43.64 -0.43 -24.56
C ARG A 50 -43.44 0.21 -25.93
N PRO A 51 -42.41 1.04 -26.11
CA PRO A 51 -42.06 1.59 -27.42
C PRO A 51 -41.63 0.47 -28.37
N SER A 52 -41.88 0.68 -29.67
CA SER A 52 -41.59 -0.33 -30.71
C SER A 52 -40.09 -0.49 -31.02
N SER A 53 -39.28 0.50 -30.65
CA SER A 53 -37.82 0.45 -30.70
C SER A 53 -37.25 0.99 -29.39
N ASN A 54 -36.09 0.46 -29.00
CA ASN A 54 -35.36 0.88 -27.80
C ASN A 54 -36.22 0.85 -26.51
N PRO A 55 -36.90 -0.26 -26.17
CA PRO A 55 -37.55 -0.37 -24.87
C PRO A 55 -36.51 -0.32 -23.75
N ASP A 56 -36.94 0.01 -22.53
CA ASP A 56 -36.09 -0.08 -21.35
C ASP A 56 -35.65 -1.52 -21.06
N MET A 57 -34.40 -1.69 -20.62
CA MET A 57 -33.97 -2.98 -20.08
C MET A 57 -34.55 -3.20 -18.68
N GLY A 58 -35.36 -4.23 -18.52
CA GLY A 58 -35.99 -4.58 -17.25
C GLY A 58 -37.49 -4.80 -17.40
N ALA A 59 -38.21 -4.95 -16.28
CA ALA A 59 -39.64 -5.29 -16.27
C ALA A 59 -40.57 -4.08 -16.48
N TYR A 60 -40.08 -2.87 -16.18
CA TYR A 60 -40.83 -1.62 -16.20
C TYR A 60 -40.36 -0.72 -17.35
N GLU A 61 -41.23 0.16 -17.83
CA GLU A 61 -40.87 1.22 -18.78
C GLU A 61 -40.83 2.59 -18.07
N ASN A 62 -39.74 3.33 -18.22
CA ASN A 62 -39.57 4.69 -17.70
C ASN A 62 -40.24 5.71 -18.65
N SER A 63 -40.65 6.84 -18.09
CA SER A 63 -41.21 7.96 -18.86
C SER A 63 -40.20 8.66 -19.78
N LEU A 64 -38.90 8.53 -19.51
CA LEU A 64 -37.81 9.07 -20.30
C LEU A 64 -37.42 8.08 -21.40
N SER A 65 -37.02 8.58 -22.56
CA SER A 65 -36.46 7.73 -23.63
C SER A 65 -34.98 7.37 -23.42
N SER A 66 -34.27 8.14 -22.59
CA SER A 66 -32.89 7.90 -22.18
C SER A 66 -32.53 8.79 -20.98
N SER A 67 -31.51 8.38 -20.21
CA SER A 67 -30.91 9.22 -19.18
C SER A 67 -29.93 10.24 -19.78
N SER A 68 -29.95 11.46 -19.25
CA SER A 68 -28.95 12.51 -19.54
C SER A 68 -27.83 12.56 -18.50
N ALA A 69 -27.92 11.75 -17.44
CA ALA A 69 -26.91 11.70 -16.39
C ALA A 69 -25.65 10.95 -16.88
N PRO A 70 -24.46 11.31 -16.37
CA PRO A 70 -23.25 10.49 -16.58
C PRO A 70 -23.48 9.03 -16.19
N LEU A 71 -22.84 8.11 -16.93
CA LEU A 71 -22.90 6.68 -16.57
C LEU A 71 -22.32 6.45 -15.15
N PRO A 72 -22.87 5.48 -14.40
CA PRO A 72 -22.26 5.03 -13.15
C PRO A 72 -20.79 4.67 -13.34
N VAL A 73 -19.96 4.99 -12.35
CA VAL A 73 -18.54 4.63 -12.35
C VAL A 73 -18.41 3.10 -12.23
N THR A 74 -17.52 2.51 -13.03
CA THR A 74 -17.18 1.08 -13.01
C THR A 74 -15.72 0.87 -12.60
N GLY A 75 -15.38 -0.37 -12.22
CA GLY A 75 -14.03 -0.74 -11.82
C GLY A 75 -13.54 -0.03 -10.55
N LEU A 76 -14.46 0.44 -9.70
CA LEU A 76 -14.08 1.02 -8.41
C LEU A 76 -13.38 -0.06 -7.58
N ALA A 77 -12.15 0.25 -7.16
CA ALA A 77 -11.34 -0.56 -6.28
C ALA A 77 -10.82 0.31 -5.14
N GLY A 78 -10.72 -0.28 -3.95
CA GLY A 78 -10.17 0.37 -2.77
C GLY A 78 -8.98 -0.41 -2.23
N THR A 79 -7.90 0.29 -1.91
CA THR A 79 -6.69 -0.25 -1.28
C THR A 79 -6.51 0.41 0.10
N ALA A 80 -6.39 -0.42 1.14
CA ALA A 80 -6.09 0.06 2.49
C ALA A 80 -4.70 0.71 2.55
N LYS A 81 -4.61 1.82 3.29
CA LYS A 81 -3.38 2.55 3.58
C LYS A 81 -3.39 2.98 5.05
N THR A 82 -2.26 3.44 5.57
CA THR A 82 -2.17 4.02 6.91
C THR A 82 -3.17 5.18 7.05
N ASN A 83 -4.16 5.03 7.93
CA ASN A 83 -5.19 6.02 8.23
C ASN A 83 -5.94 6.56 7.00
N SER A 84 -5.99 5.77 5.92
CA SER A 84 -6.54 6.23 4.65
C SER A 84 -6.97 5.07 3.75
N ALA A 85 -7.75 5.40 2.74
CA ALA A 85 -8.14 4.50 1.66
C ALA A 85 -7.76 5.13 0.32
N TYR A 86 -6.93 4.43 -0.47
CA TYR A 86 -6.67 4.80 -1.85
C TYR A 86 -7.75 4.18 -2.74
N LEU A 87 -8.49 5.01 -3.45
CA LEU A 87 -9.55 4.61 -4.37
C LEU A 87 -9.09 4.84 -5.81
N SER A 88 -9.41 3.91 -6.69
CA SER A 88 -9.19 4.03 -8.14
C SER A 88 -10.36 3.45 -8.92
N TRP A 89 -10.65 3.99 -10.08
CA TRP A 89 -11.76 3.54 -10.92
C TRP A 89 -11.48 3.74 -12.42
N SER A 90 -12.39 3.28 -13.27
CA SER A 90 -12.33 3.49 -14.72
C SER A 90 -12.89 4.85 -15.12
N ALA A 91 -12.30 5.46 -16.15
CA ALA A 91 -12.88 6.65 -16.77
C ALA A 91 -14.29 6.34 -17.31
N VAL A 92 -15.24 7.25 -17.09
CA VAL A 92 -16.62 7.08 -17.55
C VAL A 92 -16.68 7.24 -19.07
N LYS A 93 -17.40 6.33 -19.75
CA LYS A 93 -17.63 6.38 -21.20
C LYS A 93 -18.74 7.35 -21.55
N SER A 94 -18.71 7.88 -22.79
CA SER A 94 -19.74 8.80 -23.28
C SER A 94 -21.11 8.15 -23.49
N SER A 95 -21.16 6.83 -23.68
CA SER A 95 -22.38 6.01 -23.69
C SER A 95 -22.02 4.54 -23.42
N LEU A 96 -23.01 3.68 -23.17
CA LEU A 96 -22.80 2.25 -22.85
C LEU A 96 -22.01 1.49 -23.91
N VAL A 97 -22.18 1.85 -25.19
CA VAL A 97 -21.53 1.19 -26.34
C VAL A 97 -20.30 1.95 -26.84
N SER A 98 -19.96 3.07 -26.21
CA SER A 98 -18.86 3.94 -26.66
C SER A 98 -17.52 3.46 -26.12
N THR A 99 -16.50 3.48 -26.98
CA THR A 99 -15.10 3.26 -26.59
C THR A 99 -14.44 4.54 -26.09
N THR A 100 -15.05 5.70 -26.32
CA THR A 100 -14.52 7.02 -25.95
C THR A 100 -14.96 7.44 -24.55
N ASN A 101 -14.06 8.11 -23.83
CA ASN A 101 -14.37 8.65 -22.51
C ASN A 101 -15.29 9.88 -22.64
N ALA A 102 -16.19 10.04 -21.67
CA ALA A 102 -16.97 11.26 -21.54
C ALA A 102 -16.06 12.46 -21.24
N THR A 103 -16.42 13.61 -21.78
CA THR A 103 -15.75 14.89 -21.48
C THR A 103 -16.47 15.60 -20.33
N ASN A 104 -15.85 16.63 -19.76
CA ASN A 104 -16.46 17.46 -18.71
C ASN A 104 -16.87 16.68 -17.45
N ILE A 105 -16.19 15.57 -17.12
CA ILE A 105 -16.48 14.79 -15.92
C ILE A 105 -15.60 15.23 -14.75
N LYS A 106 -16.22 15.40 -13.59
CA LYS A 106 -15.56 15.28 -12.29
C LYS A 106 -16.19 14.15 -11.48
N TYR A 107 -15.48 13.65 -10.49
CA TYR A 107 -15.92 12.56 -9.63
C TYR A 107 -16.27 13.08 -8.24
N LEU A 108 -17.36 12.58 -7.68
CA LEU A 108 -17.83 12.82 -6.33
C LEU A 108 -17.56 11.55 -5.51
N ILE A 109 -16.79 11.65 -4.43
CA ILE A 109 -16.39 10.52 -3.61
C ILE A 109 -17.25 10.52 -2.35
N TYR A 110 -17.90 9.39 -2.08
CA TYR A 110 -18.78 9.21 -0.93
C TYR A 110 -18.21 8.19 0.04
N GLN A 111 -18.36 8.46 1.33
CA GLN A 111 -18.16 7.53 2.43
C GLN A 111 -19.52 7.28 3.09
N GLY A 112 -20.07 6.08 2.93
CA GLY A 112 -21.50 5.86 3.15
C GLY A 112 -22.32 6.83 2.29
N ASP A 113 -23.24 7.56 2.92
CA ASP A 113 -24.11 8.53 2.22
C ASP A 113 -23.52 9.95 2.16
N SER A 114 -22.37 10.18 2.79
CA SER A 114 -21.76 11.52 2.88
C SER A 114 -20.68 11.71 1.82
N GLN A 115 -20.75 12.82 1.08
CA GLN A 115 -19.69 13.20 0.16
C GLN A 115 -18.46 13.67 0.97
N VAL A 116 -17.31 13.04 0.75
CA VAL A 116 -16.05 13.33 1.47
C VAL A 116 -14.98 13.95 0.58
N GLY A 117 -15.19 13.98 -0.74
CA GLY A 117 -14.23 14.56 -1.66
C GLY A 117 -14.73 14.70 -3.09
N THR A 118 -13.85 15.27 -3.92
CA THR A 118 -14.00 15.31 -5.37
C THR A 118 -12.66 15.04 -6.05
N ALA A 119 -12.69 14.51 -7.27
CA ALA A 119 -11.49 14.32 -8.09
C ALA A 119 -11.77 14.66 -9.56
N THR A 120 -10.76 15.14 -10.28
CA THR A 120 -10.78 15.28 -11.75
C THR A 120 -10.02 14.16 -12.45
N THR A 121 -9.31 13.34 -11.67
CA THR A 121 -8.62 12.11 -12.09
C THR A 121 -9.42 10.89 -11.67
N THR A 122 -9.02 9.71 -12.14
CA THR A 122 -9.68 8.43 -11.84
C THR A 122 -9.14 7.76 -10.57
N SER A 123 -8.69 8.57 -9.62
CA SER A 123 -8.24 8.12 -8.30
C SER A 123 -8.35 9.22 -7.27
N HIS A 124 -8.49 8.81 -6.01
CA HIS A 124 -8.55 9.71 -4.87
C HIS A 124 -8.13 8.98 -3.59
N THR A 125 -7.47 9.69 -2.67
CA THR A 125 -7.15 9.15 -1.34
C THR A 125 -8.03 9.80 -0.30
N VAL A 126 -8.87 9.02 0.37
CA VAL A 126 -9.63 9.49 1.52
C VAL A 126 -8.77 9.32 2.77
N GLY A 127 -8.38 10.45 3.39
CA GLY A 127 -7.57 10.47 4.61
C GLY A 127 -8.38 10.54 5.90
N ASN A 128 -7.69 10.73 7.03
CA ASN A 128 -8.28 10.87 8.37
C ASN A 128 -9.18 9.71 8.79
N LEU A 129 -8.87 8.49 8.33
CA LEU A 129 -9.58 7.27 8.71
C LEU A 129 -8.91 6.61 9.91
N THR A 130 -9.67 5.84 10.66
CA THR A 130 -9.17 5.03 11.77
C THR A 130 -8.78 3.65 11.26
N ASN A 131 -7.53 3.23 11.51
CA ASN A 131 -7.10 1.88 11.20
C ASN A 131 -7.99 0.85 11.92
N GLY A 132 -8.30 -0.26 11.25
CA GLY A 132 -9.16 -1.30 11.78
C GLY A 132 -10.66 -1.02 11.69
N THR A 133 -11.09 0.18 11.29
CA THR A 133 -12.51 0.49 11.04
C THR A 133 -12.83 0.23 9.57
N THR A 134 -13.87 -0.54 9.28
CA THR A 134 -14.33 -0.76 7.89
C THR A 134 -15.16 0.43 7.44
N TYR A 135 -14.78 1.02 6.30
CA TYR A 135 -15.51 2.08 5.63
C TYR A 135 -16.01 1.60 4.27
N THR A 136 -17.15 2.12 3.85
CA THR A 136 -17.75 1.84 2.55
C THR A 136 -17.66 3.08 1.68
N PHE A 137 -17.12 2.92 0.47
CA PHE A 137 -16.92 4.01 -0.47
C PHE A 137 -17.65 3.76 -1.79
N SER A 138 -18.24 4.80 -2.35
CA SER A 138 -18.79 4.80 -3.71
C SER A 138 -18.36 6.09 -4.43
N VAL A 139 -18.39 6.04 -5.75
CA VAL A 139 -18.02 7.19 -6.59
C VAL A 139 -19.12 7.44 -7.61
N ALA A 140 -19.55 8.69 -7.73
CA ALA A 140 -20.43 9.14 -8.79
C ALA A 140 -19.68 10.07 -9.74
N ALA A 141 -20.04 10.07 -11.02
CA ALA A 141 -19.60 11.10 -11.95
C ALA A 141 -20.57 12.29 -11.92
N GLN A 142 -20.06 13.50 -12.06
CA GLN A 142 -20.84 14.71 -12.31
C GLN A 142 -20.39 15.32 -13.63
N ASP A 143 -21.35 15.64 -14.49
CA ASP A 143 -21.12 16.50 -15.65
C ASP A 143 -20.95 17.94 -15.18
N THR A 144 -19.76 18.50 -15.42
CA THR A 144 -19.39 19.85 -15.00
C THR A 144 -20.03 20.96 -15.83
N SER A 145 -20.57 20.64 -17.01
CA SER A 145 -21.28 21.60 -17.86
C SER A 145 -22.74 21.78 -17.45
N THR A 146 -23.39 20.69 -17.02
CA THR A 146 -24.82 20.67 -16.64
C THR A 146 -25.05 20.57 -15.13
N SER A 147 -24.02 20.26 -14.35
CA SER A 147 -24.09 19.91 -12.92
C SER A 147 -24.92 18.65 -12.60
N LEU A 148 -25.28 17.85 -13.60
CA LEU A 148 -26.01 16.59 -13.39
C LEU A 148 -25.10 15.52 -12.80
N ASN A 149 -25.59 14.87 -11.75
CA ASN A 149 -24.94 13.73 -11.12
C ASN A 149 -25.42 12.43 -11.75
N GLY A 150 -24.48 11.55 -12.10
CA GLY A 150 -24.73 10.14 -12.32
C GLY A 150 -25.05 9.43 -11.02
N ALA A 151 -25.59 8.22 -11.12
CA ALA A 151 -25.78 7.37 -9.95
C ALA A 151 -24.42 6.94 -9.34
N PRO A 152 -24.35 6.72 -8.03
CA PRO A 152 -23.16 6.15 -7.40
C PRO A 152 -22.84 4.76 -7.98
N SER A 153 -21.54 4.45 -8.05
CA SER A 153 -21.06 3.10 -8.35
C SER A 153 -21.54 2.09 -7.31
N ASN A 154 -21.37 0.80 -7.62
CA ASN A 154 -21.31 -0.21 -6.57
C ASN A 154 -20.26 0.20 -5.53
N ALA A 155 -20.57 -0.01 -4.26
CA ALA A 155 -19.69 0.39 -3.19
C ALA A 155 -18.58 -0.65 -2.94
N VAL A 156 -17.42 -0.18 -2.51
CA VAL A 156 -16.31 -1.03 -2.03
C VAL A 156 -16.10 -0.83 -0.54
N SER A 157 -15.77 -1.90 0.17
CA SER A 157 -15.40 -1.82 1.59
C SER A 157 -13.89 -1.84 1.75
N VAL A 158 -13.36 -0.90 2.53
CA VAL A 158 -11.93 -0.79 2.83
C VAL A 158 -11.75 -0.67 4.33
N LYS A 159 -10.83 -1.48 4.89
CA LYS A 159 -10.42 -1.43 6.30
C LYS A 159 -8.97 -0.93 6.33
N PRO A 160 -8.72 0.37 6.64
CA PRO A 160 -7.37 0.91 6.74
C PRO A 160 -6.51 0.15 7.73
N LEU A 161 -5.21 0.06 7.45
CA LEU A 161 -4.22 -0.59 8.28
C LEU A 161 -2.87 0.09 8.11
N PHE A 162 -2.02 0.02 9.13
CA PHE A 162 -0.68 0.56 9.07
C PHE A 162 0.15 -0.15 8.00
N SER A 163 0.56 0.59 6.97
CA SER A 163 1.23 0.06 5.78
C SER A 163 2.56 0.76 5.51
N GLY A 164 3.25 1.21 6.55
CA GLY A 164 4.50 1.99 6.42
C GLY A 164 4.27 3.45 6.00
N PRO A 165 5.31 4.13 5.46
CA PRO A 165 6.63 3.59 5.08
C PRO A 165 7.66 3.52 6.22
N THR A 166 7.29 3.91 7.44
CA THR A 166 8.19 3.93 8.60
C THR A 166 7.76 2.91 9.64
N TRP A 167 8.52 1.84 9.79
CA TRP A 167 8.24 0.74 10.71
C TRP A 167 9.00 0.94 12.03
N TYR A 168 8.31 0.80 13.16
CA TYR A 168 8.93 0.98 14.48
C TYR A 168 9.18 -0.37 15.14
N VAL A 169 10.38 -0.56 15.67
CA VAL A 169 10.79 -1.76 16.40
C VAL A 169 11.09 -1.38 17.84
N ALA A 170 10.41 -1.98 18.80
CA ALA A 170 10.64 -1.74 20.22
C ALA A 170 11.75 -2.65 20.76
N SER A 171 12.57 -2.12 21.67
CA SER A 171 13.61 -2.89 22.36
C SER A 171 13.03 -3.93 23.34
N SER A 172 11.76 -3.74 23.74
CA SER A 172 10.98 -4.71 24.52
C SER A 172 9.47 -4.46 24.33
N GLY A 173 8.64 -5.49 24.55
CA GLY A 173 7.17 -5.35 24.54
C GLY A 173 6.50 -5.11 23.18
N GLY A 174 7.25 -5.18 22.07
CA GLY A 174 6.68 -5.13 20.73
C GLY A 174 5.92 -6.41 20.34
N SER A 175 5.22 -6.35 19.21
CA SER A 175 4.46 -7.48 18.65
C SER A 175 5.17 -8.12 17.46
N ALA A 176 5.01 -9.43 17.25
CA ALA A 176 5.55 -10.09 16.06
C ALA A 176 4.80 -9.66 14.78
N ALA A 177 5.44 -9.85 13.62
CA ALA A 177 4.76 -9.78 12.33
C ALA A 177 3.58 -10.80 12.26
N GLY A 178 2.57 -10.49 11.44
CA GLY A 178 1.44 -11.39 11.20
C GLY A 178 0.34 -11.40 12.27
N THR A 179 0.33 -10.43 13.20
CA THR A 179 -0.79 -10.27 14.14
C THR A 179 -1.93 -9.44 13.54
N ASP A 180 -3.16 -9.62 14.05
CA ASP A 180 -4.36 -8.95 13.53
C ASP A 180 -4.51 -7.47 13.96
N ASN A 181 -3.48 -6.89 14.57
CA ASN A 181 -3.53 -5.49 15.01
C ASN A 181 -3.40 -4.55 13.80
N SER A 182 -4.41 -3.73 13.56
CA SER A 182 -4.45 -2.83 12.39
C SER A 182 -3.44 -1.69 12.47
N ASP A 183 -2.81 -1.46 13.63
CA ASP A 183 -1.74 -0.49 13.83
C ASP A 183 -0.35 -1.15 13.96
N LEU A 184 -0.23 -2.45 13.71
CA LEU A 184 1.03 -3.19 13.83
C LEU A 184 2.16 -2.55 13.02
N GLY A 185 3.28 -2.26 13.68
CA GLY A 185 4.43 -1.60 13.08
C GLY A 185 4.42 -0.07 13.18
N SER A 186 3.32 0.52 13.64
CA SER A 186 3.26 1.93 14.00
C SER A 186 4.08 2.22 15.26
N ARG A 187 4.27 3.52 15.56
CA ARG A 187 4.98 3.95 16.77
C ARG A 187 4.26 3.54 18.07
N THR A 188 2.93 3.39 18.03
CA THR A 188 2.10 3.02 19.20
C THR A 188 1.93 1.52 19.36
N VAL A 189 2.04 0.75 18.27
CA VAL A 189 2.04 -0.72 18.29
C VAL A 189 3.28 -1.22 17.56
N PRO A 190 4.48 -1.02 18.14
CA PRO A 190 5.74 -1.36 17.47
C PRO A 190 5.95 -2.86 17.35
N LEU A 191 6.80 -3.24 16.40
CA LEU A 191 7.24 -4.61 16.20
C LEU A 191 8.26 -5.02 17.27
N ASN A 192 8.33 -6.31 17.58
CA ASN A 192 9.25 -6.84 18.58
C ASN A 192 10.71 -6.93 18.10
N HIS A 193 10.92 -7.16 16.81
CA HIS A 193 12.23 -7.44 16.25
C HIS A 193 12.43 -6.81 14.87
N MET A 194 13.69 -6.58 14.51
CA MET A 194 14.08 -6.08 13.20
C MET A 194 13.64 -7.02 12.08
N SER A 195 13.75 -8.33 12.27
CA SER A 195 13.30 -9.32 11.28
C SER A 195 11.81 -9.18 10.95
N SER A 196 10.95 -8.92 11.95
CA SER A 196 9.53 -8.67 11.72
C SER A 196 9.26 -7.39 10.94
N ALA A 197 10.08 -6.34 11.13
CA ALA A 197 10.00 -5.14 10.31
C ALA A 197 10.45 -5.40 8.87
N ILE A 198 11.52 -6.18 8.67
CA ILE A 198 12.02 -6.56 7.33
C ILE A 198 10.98 -7.41 6.58
N GLU A 199 10.25 -8.27 7.26
CA GLU A 199 9.17 -9.09 6.68
C GLU A 199 8.09 -8.21 6.05
N LEU A 200 7.62 -7.20 6.79
CA LEU A 200 6.53 -6.31 6.38
C LEU A 200 6.98 -5.16 5.45
N ALA A 201 8.22 -4.69 5.60
CA ALA A 201 8.73 -3.57 4.84
C ALA A 201 8.85 -3.89 3.34
N VAL A 202 8.63 -2.86 2.51
CA VAL A 202 8.85 -2.89 1.07
C VAL A 202 10.01 -1.97 0.67
N LYS A 203 10.43 -2.06 -0.60
CA LYS A 203 11.51 -1.23 -1.15
C LYS A 203 11.26 0.27 -0.86
N GLY A 204 12.22 0.92 -0.22
CA GLY A 204 12.19 2.35 0.11
C GLY A 204 11.71 2.67 1.53
N ASP A 205 11.25 1.66 2.28
CA ASP A 205 10.81 1.85 3.66
C ASP A 205 11.98 2.10 4.62
N THR A 206 11.65 2.70 5.77
CA THR A 206 12.58 2.94 6.88
C THR A 206 12.16 2.11 8.09
N ILE A 207 13.11 1.43 8.71
CA ILE A 207 12.96 0.73 9.98
C ILE A 207 13.61 1.59 11.07
N VAL A 208 12.81 2.06 12.02
CA VAL A 208 13.24 2.82 13.20
C VAL A 208 13.33 1.87 14.38
N MET A 209 14.56 1.55 14.77
CA MET A 209 14.87 0.88 16.02
C MET A 209 14.66 1.89 17.15
N MET A 210 13.61 1.70 17.96
CA MET A 210 13.29 2.60 19.07
C MET A 210 14.36 2.52 20.15
N LYS A 211 14.47 3.57 21.00
CA LYS A 211 15.44 3.63 22.11
C LYS A 211 15.50 2.33 22.92
N GLY A 212 16.71 1.94 23.29
CA GLY A 212 17.02 0.76 24.12
C GLY A 212 17.95 -0.22 23.42
N THR A 213 18.12 -1.38 24.04
CA THR A 213 18.99 -2.46 23.54
C THR A 213 18.16 -3.53 22.86
N HIS A 214 18.43 -3.74 21.57
CA HIS A 214 17.83 -4.76 20.73
C HIS A 214 18.76 -5.96 20.64
N SER A 215 18.46 -7.00 21.42
CA SER A 215 19.25 -8.24 21.48
C SER A 215 18.51 -9.41 20.85
N GLY A 216 19.17 -10.56 20.72
CA GLY A 216 18.56 -11.80 20.21
C GLY A 216 18.77 -12.02 18.71
N SER A 217 18.49 -13.24 18.25
CA SER A 217 18.82 -13.67 16.87
C SER A 217 18.06 -12.90 15.81
N ASN A 218 16.85 -12.44 16.14
CA ASN A 218 15.97 -11.69 15.23
C ASN A 218 16.42 -10.24 14.98
N ASN A 219 17.53 -9.81 15.58
CA ASN A 219 18.09 -8.45 15.47
C ASN A 219 19.52 -8.42 14.92
N ARG A 220 20.08 -9.56 14.47
CA ARG A 220 21.46 -9.68 13.96
C ARG A 220 21.51 -10.63 12.77
N GLY A 221 22.67 -10.73 12.13
CA GLY A 221 22.89 -11.64 11.00
C GLY A 221 22.11 -11.25 9.76
N ILE A 222 21.94 -9.95 9.53
CA ILE A 222 21.03 -9.43 8.53
C ILE A 222 21.70 -9.41 7.15
N ASP A 223 21.18 -10.22 6.23
CA ASP A 223 21.57 -10.29 4.83
C ASP A 223 20.29 -10.31 3.96
N TRP A 224 20.14 -9.31 3.10
CA TRP A 224 18.93 -9.13 2.29
C TRP A 224 19.14 -9.49 0.82
N ASN A 225 20.35 -9.92 0.44
CA ASN A 225 20.73 -10.22 -0.95
C ASN A 225 20.25 -9.15 -1.96
N ALA A 226 20.41 -7.88 -1.60
CA ALA A 226 19.91 -6.72 -2.36
C ALA A 226 18.42 -6.76 -2.80
N SER A 227 17.56 -7.52 -2.10
CA SER A 227 16.15 -7.71 -2.49
C SER A 227 15.21 -6.55 -2.11
N LYS A 228 15.55 -5.81 -1.06
CA LYS A 228 14.76 -4.68 -0.55
C LYS A 228 15.72 -3.57 -0.11
N SER A 229 15.75 -2.46 -0.84
CA SER A 229 16.52 -1.28 -0.40
C SER A 229 15.82 -0.63 0.79
N LEU A 230 16.38 -0.79 1.99
CA LEU A 230 15.82 -0.29 3.23
C LEU A 230 16.79 0.65 3.95
N VAL A 231 16.24 1.59 4.71
CA VAL A 231 16.98 2.37 5.70
C VAL A 231 16.72 1.77 7.08
N ILE A 232 17.76 1.40 7.82
CA ILE A 232 17.67 1.12 9.25
C ILE A 232 18.23 2.30 10.01
N MET A 233 17.49 2.80 11.00
CA MET A 233 17.96 3.89 11.83
C MET A 233 17.58 3.73 13.30
N GLY A 234 18.34 4.39 14.18
CA GLY A 234 17.93 4.56 15.56
C GLY A 234 16.79 5.58 15.71
N ASP A 235 16.17 5.62 16.88
CA ASP A 235 15.10 6.58 17.17
C ASP A 235 15.63 8.02 16.99
N PRO A 236 15.07 8.80 16.04
CA PRO A 236 15.59 10.13 15.70
C PRO A 236 15.50 11.15 16.83
N ASN A 237 14.73 10.85 17.90
CA ASN A 237 14.62 11.71 19.07
C ASN A 237 15.80 11.56 20.05
N TYR A 238 16.72 10.62 19.80
CA TYR A 238 17.85 10.34 20.69
C TYR A 238 19.17 10.25 19.93
N VAL A 239 20.28 10.33 20.67
CA VAL A 239 21.62 10.12 20.11
C VAL A 239 21.90 8.64 19.85
N ALA A 240 22.89 8.33 19.00
CA ALA A 240 23.19 6.97 18.55
C ALA A 240 23.48 5.96 19.68
N ASP A 241 24.05 6.41 20.80
CA ASP A 241 24.29 5.58 21.99
C ASP A 241 22.99 5.12 22.70
N SER A 242 21.86 5.80 22.45
CA SER A 242 20.58 5.43 23.06
C SER A 242 19.86 4.28 22.35
N THR A 243 20.28 3.91 21.13
CA THR A 243 19.71 2.79 20.39
C THR A 243 20.82 1.81 20.04
N ILE A 244 20.81 0.65 20.67
CA ILE A 244 21.87 -0.35 20.56
C ILE A 244 21.30 -1.59 19.90
N ILE A 245 21.93 -2.07 18.83
CA ILE A 245 21.72 -3.42 18.33
C ILE A 245 22.87 -4.27 18.88
N ASP A 246 22.54 -5.17 19.80
CA ASP A 246 23.51 -6.06 20.46
C ASP A 246 23.49 -7.43 19.78
N ALA A 247 24.58 -7.74 19.08
CA ALA A 247 24.74 -9.03 18.40
C ALA A 247 25.18 -10.17 19.34
N GLY A 248 25.40 -9.87 20.63
CA GLY A 248 25.59 -10.85 21.69
C GLY A 248 26.89 -11.65 21.61
N GLY A 249 27.88 -11.16 20.86
CA GLY A 249 29.13 -11.86 20.57
C GLY A 249 28.90 -13.15 19.78
N ARG A 250 27.88 -13.17 18.89
CA ARG A 250 27.51 -14.38 18.15
C ARG A 250 27.59 -14.24 16.64
N ASP A 251 27.10 -13.14 16.10
CA ASP A 251 27.03 -12.91 14.65
C ASP A 251 27.44 -11.47 14.30
N ARG A 252 27.59 -11.20 13.01
CA ARG A 252 27.62 -9.84 12.46
C ARG A 252 26.25 -9.18 12.60
N HIS A 253 26.19 -7.85 12.53
CA HIS A 253 24.95 -7.10 12.38
C HIS A 253 24.42 -7.16 10.95
N PHE A 254 25.27 -6.83 9.98
CA PHE A 254 24.87 -6.70 8.57
C PHE A 254 25.87 -7.35 7.62
N LYS A 255 25.35 -7.87 6.51
CA LYS A 255 26.09 -8.36 5.37
C LYS A 255 25.53 -7.72 4.11
N PHE A 256 26.41 -7.10 3.33
CA PHE A 256 26.12 -6.46 2.05
C PHE A 256 27.01 -7.10 1.00
N ASP A 257 26.52 -8.12 0.30
CA ASP A 257 27.31 -8.89 -0.66
C ASP A 257 26.54 -9.29 -1.92
N SER A 258 25.58 -8.46 -2.31
CA SER A 258 24.75 -8.70 -3.49
C SER A 258 24.60 -7.47 -4.38
N GLY A 259 25.53 -6.51 -4.27
CA GLY A 259 25.53 -5.28 -5.07
C GLY A 259 24.58 -4.22 -4.50
N GLU A 260 24.39 -4.19 -3.18
CA GLU A 260 23.61 -3.15 -2.51
C GLU A 260 24.18 -1.76 -2.83
N ASP A 261 23.32 -0.79 -3.17
CA ASP A 261 23.75 0.57 -3.51
C ASP A 261 23.56 1.56 -2.33
N THR A 262 23.72 2.85 -2.59
CA THR A 262 23.59 3.91 -1.58
C THR A 262 22.19 4.08 -0.97
N THR A 263 21.17 3.41 -1.52
CA THR A 263 19.83 3.40 -0.94
C THR A 263 19.73 2.50 0.30
N TYR A 264 20.72 1.63 0.53
CA TYR A 264 20.88 0.84 1.75
C TYR A 264 21.63 1.67 2.79
N GLN A 265 20.95 2.04 3.87
CA GLN A 265 21.54 2.94 4.87
C GLN A 265 21.37 2.44 6.30
N VAL A 266 22.39 2.66 7.12
CA VAL A 266 22.35 2.47 8.58
C VAL A 266 22.66 3.79 9.26
N ILE A 267 21.74 4.31 10.08
CA ILE A 267 21.79 5.69 10.56
C ILE A 267 21.57 5.80 12.07
N GLY A 268 22.44 6.52 12.78
CA GLY A 268 22.13 7.05 14.11
C GLY A 268 21.88 6.01 15.20
N LEU A 269 22.62 4.90 15.20
CA LEU A 269 22.52 3.83 16.20
C LEU A 269 23.90 3.22 16.52
N THR A 270 23.95 2.39 17.55
CA THR A 270 25.14 1.64 17.96
C THR A 270 25.05 0.19 17.51
N LEU A 271 26.08 -0.30 16.82
CA LEU A 271 26.31 -1.71 16.51
C LEU A 271 27.31 -2.26 17.51
N TYR A 272 26.78 -3.02 18.48
CA TYR A 272 27.50 -3.49 19.65
C TYR A 272 27.75 -4.99 19.61
N ASN A 273 28.95 -5.40 20.05
CA ASN A 273 29.26 -6.79 20.41
C ASN A 273 28.96 -7.78 19.26
N GLY A 274 29.29 -7.39 18.04
CA GLY A 274 29.33 -8.26 16.88
C GLY A 274 30.57 -9.16 16.92
N LYS A 275 30.40 -10.40 16.46
CA LYS A 275 31.50 -11.36 16.36
C LYS A 275 31.43 -12.11 15.04
N THR A 276 32.59 -12.37 14.45
CA THR A 276 32.73 -13.33 13.36
C THR A 276 33.94 -14.23 13.58
N THR A 277 33.81 -15.49 13.18
CA THR A 277 34.92 -16.44 13.01
C THR A 277 35.10 -16.83 11.52
N GLU A 278 34.28 -16.25 10.64
CA GLU A 278 34.29 -16.55 9.20
C GLU A 278 35.36 -15.74 8.47
N SER A 279 35.83 -16.27 7.33
CA SER A 279 36.69 -15.56 6.39
C SER A 279 36.14 -14.19 6.00
N TYR A 280 37.03 -13.30 5.54
CA TYR A 280 36.72 -11.92 5.18
C TYR A 280 36.40 -10.99 6.37
N GLY A 281 36.53 -11.44 7.62
CA GLY A 281 36.51 -10.60 8.83
C GLY A 281 35.27 -9.72 9.03
N GLY A 282 35.43 -8.58 9.74
CA GLY A 282 34.37 -7.59 9.97
C GLY A 282 33.35 -8.04 11.02
N GLY A 283 33.74 -8.07 12.29
CA GLY A 283 32.92 -8.57 13.41
C GLY A 283 31.51 -7.99 13.51
N SER A 284 31.28 -6.79 12.97
CA SER A 284 29.95 -6.17 12.87
C SER A 284 29.38 -6.19 11.47
N VAL A 285 30.17 -5.86 10.44
CA VAL A 285 29.67 -5.67 9.07
C VAL A 285 30.66 -6.23 8.05
N SER A 286 30.14 -6.99 7.09
CA SER A 286 30.86 -7.43 5.90
C SER A 286 30.28 -6.77 4.65
N ILE A 287 31.12 -6.15 3.82
CA ILE A 287 30.74 -5.41 2.61
C ILE A 287 31.55 -5.91 1.42
N ARG A 288 30.88 -6.47 0.42
CA ARG A 288 31.49 -7.31 -0.61
C ARG A 288 30.71 -7.19 -1.93
N ASP A 289 31.29 -7.70 -3.01
CA ASP A 289 30.61 -7.89 -4.31
C ASP A 289 29.95 -6.62 -4.88
N ASN A 290 30.74 -5.57 -5.09
CA ASN A 290 30.30 -4.28 -5.66
C ASN A 290 29.27 -3.52 -4.80
N SER A 291 29.24 -3.78 -3.49
CA SER A 291 28.27 -3.13 -2.59
C SER A 291 28.76 -1.78 -2.08
N SER A 292 27.85 -0.80 -2.01
CA SER A 292 28.10 0.60 -1.65
C SER A 292 27.07 1.16 -0.64
N PRO A 293 26.82 0.48 0.50
CA PRO A 293 25.89 0.98 1.52
C PRO A 293 26.42 2.24 2.22
N VAL A 294 25.53 2.99 2.88
CA VAL A 294 25.86 4.23 3.59
C VAL A 294 25.65 4.08 5.10
N PHE A 295 26.69 4.41 5.88
CA PHE A 295 26.62 4.50 7.33
C PHE A 295 26.71 5.96 7.75
N ARG A 296 25.77 6.43 8.58
CA ARG A 296 25.75 7.82 9.05
C ARG A 296 25.51 7.89 10.55
N LYS A 297 26.41 8.52 11.30
CA LYS A 297 26.31 8.64 12.77
C LYS A 297 26.17 7.27 13.46
N VAL A 298 26.84 6.25 12.93
CA VAL A 298 26.84 4.90 13.51
C VAL A 298 28.01 4.75 14.46
N ILE A 299 27.78 4.13 15.61
CA ILE A 299 28.82 3.77 16.57
C ILE A 299 29.09 2.27 16.43
N PHE A 300 30.24 1.88 15.92
CA PHE A 300 30.72 0.50 15.92
C PHE A 300 31.50 0.26 17.21
N LYS A 301 30.93 -0.48 18.14
CA LYS A 301 31.45 -0.62 19.50
C LYS A 301 31.71 -2.07 19.89
N GLN A 302 32.94 -2.36 20.32
CA GLN A 302 33.34 -3.67 20.87
C GLN A 302 32.99 -4.85 19.97
N ASN A 303 33.25 -4.73 18.67
CA ASN A 303 33.07 -5.82 17.71
C ASN A 303 34.41 -6.55 17.50
N VAL A 304 34.34 -7.87 17.35
CA VAL A 304 35.51 -8.75 17.33
C VAL A 304 35.54 -9.58 16.04
N ASN A 305 36.69 -9.61 15.37
CA ASN A 305 37.00 -10.58 14.35
C ASN A 305 37.95 -11.64 14.94
N GLU A 306 37.48 -12.88 15.09
CA GLU A 306 38.26 -14.05 15.54
C GLU A 306 38.49 -15.04 14.38
N ALA A 307 38.44 -14.57 13.13
CA ALA A 307 38.74 -15.42 11.99
C ALA A 307 40.24 -15.76 11.97
N ASP A 308 40.57 -17.05 11.87
CA ASP A 308 41.95 -17.54 11.77
C ASP A 308 42.51 -17.33 10.35
N ASN A 309 42.60 -16.06 9.95
CA ASN A 309 43.19 -15.61 8.71
C ASN A 309 43.66 -14.15 8.84
N TRP A 310 44.33 -13.66 7.80
CA TRP A 310 44.90 -12.32 7.78
C TRP A 310 43.89 -11.24 7.34
N GLU A 311 42.62 -11.59 7.08
CA GLU A 311 41.65 -10.73 6.41
C GLU A 311 40.74 -9.94 7.38
N GLY A 312 40.51 -8.67 7.04
CA GLY A 312 39.42 -7.86 7.58
C GLY A 312 39.73 -7.10 8.88
N GLY A 313 38.85 -6.14 9.21
CA GLY A 313 38.93 -5.34 10.44
C GLY A 313 38.03 -5.89 11.55
N GLY A 314 38.27 -5.43 12.79
CA GLY A 314 37.49 -5.87 13.95
C GLY A 314 35.99 -5.54 13.86
N ALA A 315 35.65 -4.37 13.31
CA ALA A 315 34.25 -3.97 13.10
C ALA A 315 33.76 -4.24 11.68
N VAL A 316 34.48 -3.75 10.67
CA VAL A 316 34.02 -3.70 9.29
C VAL A 316 35.08 -4.27 8.37
N SER A 317 34.65 -5.04 7.37
CA SER A 317 35.49 -5.47 6.26
C SER A 317 34.88 -5.09 4.91
N ILE A 318 35.74 -4.75 3.94
CA ILE A 318 35.35 -4.26 2.62
C ILE A 318 36.17 -4.98 1.55
N HIS A 319 35.51 -5.69 0.64
CA HIS A 319 36.15 -6.48 -0.43
C HIS A 319 35.47 -6.31 -1.80
N TRP A 320 36.14 -6.78 -2.85
CA TRP A 320 35.60 -6.96 -4.21
C TRP A 320 34.87 -5.73 -4.78
N TRP A 321 35.63 -4.66 -5.04
CA TRP A 321 35.14 -3.42 -5.67
C TRP A 321 33.99 -2.70 -4.93
N SER A 322 33.75 -3.06 -3.67
CA SER A 322 32.80 -2.37 -2.82
C SER A 322 33.27 -0.98 -2.44
N ASN A 323 32.33 -0.02 -2.37
CA ASN A 323 32.61 1.39 -2.09
C ASN A 323 31.59 1.99 -1.10
N PRO A 324 31.56 1.51 0.16
CA PRO A 324 30.69 2.05 1.18
C PRO A 324 31.11 3.45 1.63
N SER A 325 30.16 4.23 2.14
CA SER A 325 30.42 5.57 2.68
C SER A 325 30.15 5.63 4.19
N PHE A 326 31.07 6.22 4.96
CA PHE A 326 30.94 6.41 6.40
C PHE A 326 30.96 7.90 6.75
N TYR A 327 29.86 8.42 7.30
CA TYR A 327 29.72 9.82 7.67
C TYR A 327 29.54 9.95 9.18
N TYR A 328 30.45 10.67 9.86
CA TYR A 328 30.36 10.94 11.30
C TYR A 328 30.23 9.66 12.16
N CYS A 329 30.84 8.56 11.71
CA CYS A 329 30.83 7.29 12.44
C CYS A 329 31.93 7.26 13.51
N ILE A 330 31.71 6.48 14.56
CA ILE A 330 32.66 6.26 15.65
C ILE A 330 33.01 4.77 15.67
N PHE A 331 34.30 4.45 15.79
CA PHE A 331 34.80 3.10 15.98
C PHE A 331 35.48 3.03 17.34
N ASP A 332 34.89 2.28 18.28
CA ASP A 332 35.30 2.24 19.68
C ASP A 332 35.54 0.80 20.15
N GLY A 333 36.79 0.46 20.49
CA GLY A 333 37.15 -0.82 21.10
C GLY A 333 36.93 -2.06 20.23
N ASN A 334 37.01 -1.95 18.90
CA ASN A 334 36.87 -3.10 17.99
C ASN A 334 38.22 -3.81 17.80
N THR A 335 38.26 -5.15 17.89
CA THR A 335 39.49 -5.95 17.91
C THR A 335 39.53 -7.02 16.82
N VAL A 336 40.75 -7.38 16.41
CA VAL A 336 41.05 -8.60 15.66
C VAL A 336 41.87 -9.47 16.61
N GLU A 337 41.46 -10.72 16.78
CA GLU A 337 42.04 -11.69 17.72
C GLU A 337 42.47 -12.97 17.01
#